data_AF-A0A7W5GCX3-F1
#
_entry.id   AF-A0A7W5GCX3-F1
#
_cell.length_a   1.000
_cell.length_b   1.000
_cell.length_c   1.000
_cell.angle_alpha   90.00
_cell.angle_beta   90.00
_cell.angle_gamma   90.00
#
_symmetry.space_group_name_H-M   'P 1'
#
loop_
_entity.id
_entity.type
_entity.pdbx_description
1 polymer ?
#
loop_
_entity_poly.entity_id
_entity_poly.type
_entity_poly.pdbx_seq_one_letter_code
_entity_poly.pdbx_strand_id
1 'polypeptide(L)'
;MFKALVWIVPGFGLYVIYKGFVVLLTQARGESVYELGMLIPATTPSLITYGSIFVLAGLALICVPFLFRKIRFKEPLHSTNETG
;
A
#
# COMPACT_ATOMS: atom_id res chain seq x y z
N MET A 1 -4.33 -5.81 21.67
CA MET A 1 -4.42 -6.43 20.32
C MET A 1 -4.17 -5.45 19.18
N PHE A 2 -4.75 -4.23 19.16
CA PHE A 2 -4.55 -3.24 18.08
C PHE A 2 -3.08 -2.83 17.77
N LYS A 3 -2.18 -2.89 18.75
CA LYS A 3 -0.75 -2.56 18.53
C LYS A 3 -0.07 -3.50 17.52
N ALA A 4 -0.42 -4.79 17.49
CA ALA A 4 0.16 -5.73 16.52
C ALA A 4 -0.33 -5.42 15.10
N LEU A 5 -1.60 -5.02 14.97
CA LEU A 5 -2.20 -4.65 13.68
C LEU A 5 -1.48 -3.46 13.03
N VAL A 6 -1.02 -2.50 13.83
CA VAL A 6 -0.23 -1.34 13.38
C VAL A 6 1.10 -1.74 12.74
N TRP A 7 1.67 -2.88 13.10
CA TRP A 7 2.91 -3.41 12.51
C TRP A 7 2.65 -4.40 11.37
N ILE A 8 1.55 -5.15 11.43
CA ILE A 8 1.15 -6.13 10.39
C ILE A 8 0.77 -5.42 9.09
N VAL A 9 0.02 -4.31 9.16
CA VAL A 9 -0.43 -3.55 7.99
C VAL A 9 0.74 -3.04 7.11
N PRO A 10 1.77 -2.35 7.66
CA PRO A 10 2.91 -1.93 6.85
C PRO A 10 3.79 -3.11 6.40
N GLY A 11 3.87 -4.19 7.17
CA GLY A 11 4.54 -5.42 6.73
C GLY A 11 3.88 -6.05 5.50
N PHE A 12 2.55 -6.08 5.47
CA PHE A 12 1.79 -6.53 4.31
C PHE A 12 1.93 -5.57 3.12
N GLY A 13 1.93 -4.26 3.36
CA GLY A 13 2.21 -3.26 2.33
C GLY A 13 3.58 -3.44 1.69
N LEU A 14 4.61 -3.74 2.49
CA LEU A 14 5.97 -4.01 1.99
C LEU A 14 6.01 -5.26 1.11
N TYR A 15 5.30 -6.32 1.49
CA TYR A 15 5.16 -7.54 0.68
C TYR A 15 4.51 -7.27 -0.68
N VAL A 16 3.47 -6.43 -0.71
CA VAL A 16 2.80 -6.02 -1.96
C VAL A 16 3.75 -5.20 -2.85
N ILE A 17 4.55 -4.30 -2.28
CA ILE A 17 5.58 -3.55 -3.03
C ILE A 17 6.61 -4.52 -3.63
N TYR A 18 7.12 -5.47 -2.83
CA TYR A 18 8.09 -6.46 -3.30
C TYR A 18 7.56 -7.24 -4.51
N LYS A 19 6.31 -7.71 -4.44
CA LYS A 19 5.67 -8.40 -5.56
C LYS A 19 5.45 -7.49 -6.78
N GLY A 20 5.10 -6.21 -6.58
CA GLY A 20 5.04 -5.23 -7.66
C GLY A 20 6.39 -5.05 -8.37
N PHE A 21 7.49 -5.02 -7.62
CA PHE A 21 8.84 -4.99 -8.18
C PHE A 21 9.20 -6.27 -8.94
N VAL A 22 8.80 -7.44 -8.45
CA VAL A 22 8.98 -8.71 -9.17
C VAL A 22 8.27 -8.67 -10.52
N VAL A 23 7.04 -8.15 -10.58
CA VAL A 23 6.29 -7.97 -11.84
C VAL A 23 6.99 -6.97 -12.76
N LEU A 24 7.49 -5.85 -12.24
CA LEU A 24 8.23 -4.84 -13.03
C LEU A 24 9.57 -5.35 -13.59
N LEU A 25 10.27 -6.19 -12.82
CA LEU A 25 11.56 -6.77 -13.21
C LEU A 25 11.40 -8.03 -14.07
N THR A 26 10.18 -8.57 -14.17
CA THR A 26 9.92 -9.72 -15.03
C THR A 26 10.07 -9.29 -16.49
N GLN A 27 10.89 -10.01 -17.25
CA GLN A 27 11.04 -9.72 -18.67
C GLN A 27 9.81 -10.24 -19.43
N ALA A 28 9.22 -9.39 -20.27
CA ALA A 28 8.12 -9.71 -21.16
C ALA A 28 8.57 -10.75 -22.22
N ARG A 29 8.60 -12.03 -21.85
CA ARG A 29 8.95 -13.15 -22.75
C ARG A 29 7.77 -13.72 -23.54
N GLY A 30 6.59 -13.09 -23.44
CA GLY A 30 5.37 -13.54 -24.14
C GLY A 30 4.57 -14.61 -23.39
N GLU A 31 5.04 -15.07 -22.23
CA GLU A 31 4.31 -16.04 -21.37
C GLU A 31 3.58 -15.32 -20.24
N SER A 32 2.29 -15.58 -20.04
CA SER A 32 1.54 -14.98 -18.93
C SER A 32 2.15 -15.32 -17.57
N VAL A 33 2.36 -14.29 -16.75
CA VAL A 33 2.96 -14.44 -15.42
C VAL A 33 1.84 -14.44 -14.40
N TYR A 34 1.79 -15.47 -13.55
CA TYR A 34 0.84 -15.57 -12.46
C TYR A 34 1.44 -14.92 -11.22
N GLU A 35 0.98 -13.73 -10.85
CA GLU A 35 1.44 -13.04 -9.66
C GLU A 35 0.28 -12.42 -8.87
N LEU A 36 0.36 -12.51 -7.54
CA LEU A 36 -0.66 -12.01 -6.61
C LEU A 36 -2.10 -12.50 -6.89
N GLY A 37 -2.23 -13.69 -7.50
CA GLY A 37 -3.53 -14.27 -7.86
C GLY A 37 -4.14 -13.73 -9.16
N MET A 38 -3.44 -12.84 -9.87
CA MET A 38 -3.83 -12.35 -11.19
C MET A 38 -2.93 -12.92 -12.28
N LEU A 39 -3.55 -13.26 -13.40
CA LEU A 39 -2.87 -13.71 -14.61
C LEU A 39 -2.51 -12.45 -15.42
N ILE A 40 -1.24 -12.04 -15.34
CA ILE A 40 -0.75 -10.83 -15.97
C ILE A 40 -0.19 -11.20 -17.34
N PRO A 41 -0.74 -10.68 -18.46
CA PRO A 41 -0.17 -10.92 -19.77
C PRO A 41 1.24 -10.31 -19.81
N ALA A 42 2.24 -11.09 -20.22
CA ALA A 42 3.63 -10.64 -20.32
C ALA A 42 3.88 -9.74 -21.53
N THR A 43 3.08 -8.68 -21.65
CA THR A 43 3.32 -7.57 -22.56
C THR A 43 3.96 -6.44 -21.77
N THR A 44 4.96 -5.78 -22.37
CA THR A 44 5.70 -4.67 -21.77
C THR A 44 4.79 -3.58 -21.17
N PRO A 45 3.71 -3.11 -21.84
CA PRO A 45 2.83 -2.09 -21.25
C PRO A 45 2.05 -2.63 -20.05
N SER A 46 1.56 -3.87 -20.10
CA SER A 46 0.79 -4.46 -18.99
C SER A 46 1.66 -4.66 -17.74
N LEU A 47 2.89 -5.16 -17.87
CA LEU A 47 3.79 -5.34 -16.72
C LEU A 47 4.10 -4.04 -16.00
N ILE A 48 4.34 -2.97 -16.76
CA ILE A 48 4.60 -1.64 -16.20
C ILE A 48 3.36 -1.14 -15.47
N THR A 49 2.16 -1.23 -16.07
CA THR A 49 0.93 -0.78 -15.44
C THR A 49 0.61 -1.57 -14.17
N TYR A 50 0.58 -2.90 -14.24
CA TYR A 50 0.23 -3.74 -13.09
C TYR A 50 1.27 -3.64 -11.98
N GLY A 51 2.57 -3.71 -12.31
CA GLY A 51 3.62 -3.57 -11.32
C GLY A 51 3.64 -2.19 -10.64
N SER A 52 3.39 -1.11 -11.39
CA SER A 52 3.27 0.24 -10.81
C SER A 52 2.06 0.37 -9.90
N ILE A 53 0.90 -0.19 -10.27
CA ILE A 53 -0.30 -0.21 -9.43
C ILE A 53 -0.05 -0.97 -8.13
N PHE A 54 0.63 -2.12 -8.19
CA PHE A 54 0.98 -2.88 -7.00
C PHE A 54 1.92 -2.12 -6.07
N VAL A 55 2.96 -1.49 -6.61
CA VAL A 55 3.85 -0.64 -5.81
C VAL A 55 3.09 0.52 -5.17
N LEU A 56 2.21 1.19 -5.92
CA LEU A 56 1.41 2.31 -5.41
C LEU A 56 0.43 1.86 -4.31
N ALA A 57 -0.23 0.73 -4.50
CA ALA A 57 -1.15 0.15 -3.52
C ALA A 57 -0.43 -0.26 -2.22
N GLY A 58 0.74 -0.89 -2.34
CA GLY A 58 1.56 -1.24 -1.19
C GLY A 58 2.07 0.00 -0.44
N LEU A 59 2.47 1.05 -1.15
CA LEU A 59 2.87 2.33 -0.56
C LEU A 59 1.71 3.00 0.18
N ALA A 60 0.51 3.00 -0.41
CA ALA A 60 -0.70 3.49 0.23
C ALA A 60 -0.99 2.72 1.53
N LEU A 61 -0.87 1.39 1.52
CA LEU A 61 -1.05 0.54 2.71
C LEU A 61 -0.08 0.88 3.85
N ILE A 62 1.19 1.16 3.53
CA ILE A 62 2.19 1.60 4.51
C ILE A 62 1.82 2.97 5.08
N CYS A 63 1.27 3.87 4.26
CA CYS A 63 0.84 5.21 4.68
C CYS A 63 -0.43 5.22 5.53
N VAL A 64 -1.29 4.20 5.45
CA VAL A 64 -2.54 4.10 6.24
C VAL A 64 -2.31 4.31 7.75
N PRO A 65 -1.47 3.52 8.45
CA PRO A 65 -1.25 3.71 9.89
C PRO A 65 -0.66 5.09 10.23
N PHE A 66 0.10 5.68 9.30
CA PHE A 66 0.71 7.01 9.49
C PHE A 66 -0.33 8.13 9.40
N LEU A 67 -1.27 8.05 8.44
CA LEU A 67 -2.40 8.97 8.34
C LEU A 67 -3.32 8.86 9.56
N PHE A 68 -3.63 7.65 10.02
CA PHE A 68 -4.44 7.43 11.22
C PHE A 68 -3.82 8.07 12.47
N ARG A 69 -2.48 8.00 12.62
CA ARG A 69 -1.77 8.67 13.72
C ARG A 69 -1.89 10.20 13.63
N LYS A 70 -1.83 10.77 12.42
CA LYS A 70 -1.95 12.21 12.20
C LYS A 70 -3.34 12.75 12.53
N ILE A 71 -4.39 11.98 12.24
CA ILE A 71 -5.79 12.38 12.51
C ILE A 71 -6.07 12.42 14.02
N ARG A 72 -5.52 11.48 14.80
CA ARG A 72 -5.68 11.45 16.28
C ARG A 72 -4.96 12.58 17.02
N PHE A 73 -4.06 13.32 16.37
CA PHE A 73 -3.43 14.52 16.94
C PHE A 73 -4.20 15.80 16.63
N LYS A 74 -5.29 15.72 15.85
CA LYS A 74 -6.13 16.85 15.47
C LYS A 74 -7.50 16.76 16.14
N GLU A 75 -7.54 16.46 17.43
CA GLU A 75 -8.65 16.93 18.27
C GLU A 75 -8.39 18.42 18.53
N PRO A 76 -9.19 19.34 17.97
CA PRO A 76 -9.10 20.72 18.39
C PRO A 76 -9.51 20.78 19.86
N LEU A 77 -8.62 21.27 20.71
CA LEU A 77 -8.98 21.81 22.01
C LEU A 77 -9.93 23.00 21.75
N HIS A 78 -11.21 22.71 21.53
CA HIS A 78 -12.22 23.75 21.53
C HIS A 78 -12.45 24.11 23.00
N SER A 79 -11.72 25.15 23.40
CA SER A 79 -11.83 25.93 24.62
C SER A 79 -13.29 26.03 25.11
N THR A 80 -13.67 25.20 26.07
CA THR A 80 -14.66 25.59 27.07
C THR A 80 -14.04 26.70 27.89
N ASN A 81 -14.52 27.92 27.70
CA ASN A 81 -14.69 28.91 28.76
C ASN A 81 -15.54 30.04 28.20
N GLU A 82 -16.83 29.77 28.08
CA GLU A 82 -17.86 30.80 28.15
C GLU A 82 -18.53 30.67 29.52
N THR A 83 -18.65 31.82 30.20
CA THR A 83 -19.55 32.13 31.33
C THR A 83 -19.19 31.63 32.74
N GLY A 84 -18.99 32.59 33.66
CA GLY A 84 -18.95 32.38 35.10
C GLY A 84 -18.21 33.48 35.83
#